data_AF-A0A645FDD5-F1
#
_entry.id   AF-A0A645FDD5-F1
#
_cell.length_a   1.000
_cell.length_b   1.000
_cell.length_c   1.000
_cell.angle_alpha   90.00
_cell.angle_beta   90.00
_cell.angle_gamma   90.00
#
_symmetry.space_group_name_H-M   'P 1'
#
loop_
_entity.id
_entity.type
_entity.pdbx_description
1 polymer ?
#
loop_
_entity_poly.entity_id
_entity_poly.type
_entity_poly.pdbx_seq_one_letter_code
_entity_poly.pdbx_strand_id
1 'polypeptide(L)'
;MLPLWSHGNSVAARDLIAAGKIGEVQAVGFTGPHPLNYGTRAGWYFEPGKHGGTINDIAPHGIDLIQFITGMKFASTAAVRTWNGQFPEVPDFHNGAQFLAVLANGAGVTGDVSYFACHFGLPGYWRFSVWGTAGWLEFNFKTPGVQLAVKDSPVISEVFPAAPLKGYWRAFLDEIAGRPDPYFHTEHVLEVSEWSLRLQSGPDRPAGN
;
A
#
# COMPACT_ATOMS: atom_id res chain seq x y z
N MET A 1 10.22 -6.27 -3.15
CA MET A 1 8.93 -5.90 -2.52
C MET A 1 8.99 -6.31 -1.04
N LEU A 2 8.72 -5.41 -0.10
CA LEU A 2 8.46 -5.76 1.30
C LEU A 2 7.22 -6.66 1.33
N PRO A 3 7.28 -7.87 1.91
CA PRO A 3 6.16 -8.81 1.91
C PRO A 3 5.15 -8.42 3.00
N LEU A 4 4.54 -7.24 2.88
CA LEU A 4 3.57 -6.75 3.87
C LEU A 4 2.42 -7.74 4.04
N TRP A 5 2.00 -8.39 2.96
CA TRP A 5 0.97 -9.42 2.93
C TRP A 5 1.21 -10.59 3.91
N SER A 6 2.48 -10.95 4.19
CA SER A 6 2.77 -12.10 5.08
C SER A 6 2.70 -11.77 6.56
N HIS A 7 2.52 -10.50 6.93
CA HIS A 7 2.47 -10.07 8.33
C HIS A 7 1.16 -10.46 9.02
N GLY A 8 1.21 -10.79 10.31
CA GLY A 8 0.04 -11.25 11.07
C GLY A 8 -1.15 -10.28 11.08
N ASN A 9 -0.90 -8.96 11.14
CA ASN A 9 -1.96 -7.95 11.03
C ASN A 9 -2.65 -7.96 9.66
N SER A 10 -1.87 -8.13 8.59
CA SER A 10 -2.39 -8.20 7.22
C SER A 10 -3.24 -9.44 7.00
N VAL A 11 -2.81 -10.58 7.53
CA VAL A 11 -3.56 -11.83 7.49
C VAL A 11 -4.87 -11.69 8.29
N ALA A 12 -4.80 -11.14 9.51
CA ALA A 12 -6.00 -10.89 10.31
C ALA A 12 -6.99 -9.93 9.61
N ALA A 13 -6.51 -8.84 9.00
CA ALA A 13 -7.36 -7.90 8.26
C ALA A 13 -8.04 -8.59 7.07
N ARG A 14 -7.29 -9.39 6.31
CA ARG A 14 -7.84 -10.20 5.21
C ARG A 14 -8.91 -11.16 5.69
N ASP A 15 -8.65 -11.90 6.77
CA ASP A 15 -9.59 -12.89 7.30
C ASP A 15 -10.88 -12.23 7.78
N LEU A 16 -10.80 -11.04 8.39
CA LEU A 16 -11.96 -10.24 8.80
C LEU A 16 -12.80 -9.77 7.60
N ILE A 17 -12.14 -9.28 6.53
CA ILE A 17 -12.82 -8.84 5.30
C ILE A 17 -13.46 -10.03 4.61
N ALA A 18 -12.73 -11.13 4.44
CA ALA A 18 -13.22 -12.36 3.81
C ALA A 18 -14.38 -12.99 4.59
N ALA A 19 -14.40 -12.85 5.92
CA ALA A 19 -15.51 -13.28 6.77
C ALA A 19 -16.71 -12.30 6.77
N GLY A 20 -16.66 -11.23 5.96
CA GLY A 20 -17.74 -10.26 5.80
C GLY A 20 -17.95 -9.35 7.02
N LYS A 21 -16.97 -9.23 7.93
CA LYS A 21 -17.14 -8.48 9.19
C LYS A 21 -17.43 -6.99 8.98
N ILE A 22 -16.95 -6.42 7.89
CA ILE A 22 -17.20 -5.01 7.53
C ILE A 22 -18.17 -4.87 6.34
N GLY A 23 -18.78 -5.96 5.88
CA GLY A 23 -19.60 -5.96 4.66
C GLY A 23 -18.77 -5.77 3.39
N GLU A 24 -19.36 -5.15 2.36
CA GLU A 24 -18.68 -4.87 1.09
C GLU A 24 -17.77 -3.65 1.24
N VAL A 25 -16.51 -3.76 0.80
CA VAL A 25 -15.55 -2.65 0.83
C VAL A 25 -16.01 -1.51 -0.08
N GLN A 26 -16.04 -0.28 0.45
CA GLN A 26 -16.46 0.94 -0.25
C GLN A 26 -15.33 1.97 -0.37
N ALA A 27 -14.39 1.96 0.58
CA ALA A 27 -13.22 2.84 0.52
C ALA A 27 -12.01 2.24 1.23
N VAL A 28 -10.82 2.50 0.69
CA VAL A 28 -9.54 2.16 1.31
C VAL A 28 -8.66 3.40 1.33
N GLY A 29 -8.06 3.69 2.48
CA GLY A 29 -7.02 4.71 2.61
C GLY A 29 -5.75 4.10 3.13
N PHE A 30 -4.59 4.48 2.58
CA PHE A 30 -3.31 4.08 3.16
C PHE A 30 -2.25 5.16 3.10
N THR A 31 -1.34 5.11 4.08
CA THR A 31 -0.16 5.98 4.16
C THR A 31 1.10 5.14 4.26
N GLY A 32 2.10 5.43 3.43
CA GLY A 32 3.42 4.81 3.43
C GLY A 32 4.55 5.83 3.48
N PRO A 33 4.61 6.72 4.50
CA PRO A 33 5.66 7.73 4.58
C PRO A 33 6.99 7.08 5.02
N HIS A 34 8.07 7.42 4.33
CA HIS A 34 9.43 6.91 4.59
C HIS A 34 10.40 8.05 4.90
N PRO A 35 11.42 7.86 5.75
CA PRO A 35 12.52 8.80 5.81
C PRO A 35 13.37 8.67 4.54
N LEU A 36 13.61 9.80 3.84
CA LEU A 36 14.49 9.80 2.66
C LEU A 36 15.90 9.35 3.04
N ASN A 37 16.36 9.71 4.24
CA ASN A 37 17.76 9.59 4.65
C ASN A 37 18.70 10.22 3.61
N TYR A 38 18.41 11.48 3.27
CA TYR A 38 19.20 12.24 2.30
C TYR A 38 20.69 12.25 2.69
N GLY A 39 21.57 12.08 1.71
CA GLY A 39 23.01 11.95 1.92
C GLY A 39 23.52 10.53 2.19
N THR A 40 22.65 9.55 2.51
CA THR A 40 23.06 8.14 2.64
C THR A 40 22.64 7.28 1.45
N ARG A 41 21.70 7.76 0.63
CA ARG A 41 21.26 7.11 -0.61
C ARG A 41 22.37 7.16 -1.67
N ALA A 42 22.42 6.13 -2.50
CA ALA A 42 23.31 6.11 -3.66
C ALA A 42 22.94 7.26 -4.62
N GLY A 43 23.94 7.85 -5.29
CA GLY A 43 23.75 9.04 -6.14
C GLY A 43 22.67 8.89 -7.21
N TRP A 44 22.54 7.70 -7.80
CA TRP A 44 21.53 7.41 -8.82
C TRP A 44 20.09 7.65 -8.36
N TYR A 45 19.82 7.63 -7.05
CA TYR A 45 18.48 7.89 -6.50
C TYR A 45 17.97 9.30 -6.85
N PHE A 46 18.88 10.24 -7.09
CA PHE A 46 18.58 11.62 -7.42
C PHE A 46 18.96 11.99 -8.86
N GLU A 47 19.53 11.04 -9.61
CA GLU A 47 19.83 11.23 -11.02
C GLU A 47 18.53 11.25 -11.85
N PRO A 48 18.34 12.25 -12.73
CA PRO A 48 17.15 12.35 -13.56
C PRO A 48 16.89 11.06 -14.36
N GLY A 49 15.67 10.54 -14.24
CA GLY A 49 15.22 9.33 -14.95
C GLY A 49 15.70 7.99 -14.35
N LYS A 50 16.45 7.97 -13.23
CA LYS A 50 16.95 6.73 -12.61
C LYS A 50 16.06 6.18 -11.50
N HIS A 51 15.48 7.05 -10.67
CA HIS A 51 14.65 6.65 -9.53
C HIS A 51 13.37 5.90 -9.95
N GLY A 52 12.81 6.23 -11.10
CA GLY A 52 11.51 5.73 -11.54
C GLY A 52 10.32 6.40 -10.85
N GLY A 53 10.54 7.20 -9.80
CA GLY A 53 9.53 8.02 -9.14
C GLY A 53 8.99 7.41 -7.83
N THR A 54 8.48 8.26 -6.94
CA THR A 54 8.10 7.89 -5.57
C THR A 54 6.90 6.94 -5.49
N ILE A 55 5.95 7.04 -6.43
CA ILE A 55 4.86 6.06 -6.53
C ILE A 55 5.45 4.71 -6.92
N ASN A 56 6.29 4.67 -7.95
CA ASN A 56 6.91 3.43 -8.41
C ASN A 56 7.80 2.76 -7.35
N ASP A 57 8.52 3.55 -6.53
CA ASP A 57 9.38 2.99 -5.47
C ASP A 57 8.57 2.46 -4.28
N ILE A 58 7.57 3.22 -3.81
CA ILE A 58 6.91 2.95 -2.53
C ILE A 58 5.52 2.32 -2.70
N ALA A 59 4.68 2.83 -3.60
CA ALA A 59 3.28 2.38 -3.73
C ALA A 59 3.09 0.88 -4.07
N PRO A 60 4.01 0.15 -4.74
CA PRO A 60 3.83 -1.28 -4.99
C PRO A 60 3.47 -2.07 -3.73
N HIS A 61 4.02 -1.72 -2.56
CA HIS A 61 3.71 -2.40 -1.30
C HIS A 61 2.27 -2.18 -0.84
N GLY A 62 1.75 -0.95 -1.02
CA GLY A 62 0.37 -0.62 -0.68
C GLY A 62 -0.62 -1.25 -1.65
N ILE A 63 -0.32 -1.21 -2.95
CA ILE A 63 -1.12 -1.84 -4.02
C ILE A 63 -1.22 -3.35 -3.77
N ASP A 64 -0.08 -4.01 -3.59
CA ASP A 64 0.02 -5.44 -3.27
C ASP A 64 -0.83 -5.80 -2.04
N LEU A 65 -0.67 -5.06 -0.94
CA LEU A 65 -1.41 -5.35 0.29
C LEU A 65 -2.91 -5.13 0.13
N ILE A 66 -3.35 -4.08 -0.58
CA ILE A 66 -4.77 -3.83 -0.82
C ILE A 66 -5.39 -4.98 -1.61
N GLN A 67 -4.73 -5.43 -2.68
CA GLN A 67 -5.21 -6.59 -3.45
C GLN A 67 -5.28 -7.85 -2.58
N PHE A 68 -4.28 -8.07 -1.72
CA PHE A 68 -4.27 -9.20 -0.79
C PHE A 68 -5.42 -9.17 0.23
N ILE A 69 -5.61 -8.05 0.94
CA ILE A 69 -6.62 -7.99 2.02
C ILE A 69 -8.05 -7.91 1.51
N THR A 70 -8.27 -7.29 0.34
CA THR A 70 -9.61 -7.13 -0.23
C THR A 70 -9.98 -8.26 -1.20
N GLY A 71 -8.99 -8.93 -1.80
CA GLY A 71 -9.18 -9.84 -2.93
C GLY A 71 -9.56 -9.12 -4.23
N MET A 72 -9.47 -7.79 -4.29
CA MET A 72 -9.93 -6.97 -5.42
C MET A 72 -8.75 -6.42 -6.21
N LYS A 73 -8.86 -6.48 -7.54
CA LYS A 73 -7.92 -5.81 -8.45
C LYS A 73 -8.21 -4.31 -8.51
N PHE A 74 -7.18 -3.52 -8.82
CA PHE A 74 -7.36 -2.13 -9.22
C PHE A 74 -7.99 -2.08 -10.62
N ALA A 75 -8.81 -1.07 -10.88
CA ALA A 75 -9.55 -0.91 -12.14
C ALA A 75 -9.15 0.35 -12.91
N SER A 76 -9.01 1.49 -12.23
CA SER A 76 -8.62 2.75 -12.88
C SER A 76 -7.95 3.73 -11.93
N THR A 77 -7.19 4.67 -12.49
CA THR A 77 -6.63 5.83 -11.79
C THR A 77 -7.56 7.03 -11.96
N ALA A 78 -7.92 7.69 -10.86
CA ALA A 78 -8.76 8.89 -10.86
C ALA A 78 -7.93 10.18 -10.83
N ALA A 79 -6.88 10.24 -10.02
CA ALA A 79 -5.99 11.38 -9.92
C ALA A 79 -4.62 10.97 -9.39
N VAL A 80 -3.58 11.71 -9.77
CA VAL A 80 -2.20 11.53 -9.30
C VAL A 80 -1.60 12.91 -9.06
N ARG A 81 -0.76 13.01 -8.03
CA ARG A 81 0.06 14.19 -7.76
C ARG A 81 1.43 13.77 -7.28
N THR A 82 2.48 14.36 -7.84
CA THR A 82 3.87 14.18 -7.43
C THR A 82 4.55 15.54 -7.34
N TRP A 83 5.44 15.73 -6.37
CA TRP A 83 6.12 17.01 -6.22
C TRP A 83 7.40 16.87 -5.42
N ASN A 84 8.31 17.82 -5.62
CA ASN A 84 9.42 18.04 -4.71
C ASN A 84 8.97 19.03 -3.62
N GLY A 85 8.91 18.56 -2.37
CA GLY A 85 8.43 19.34 -1.23
C GLY A 85 9.51 19.79 -0.26
N GLN A 86 10.74 19.26 -0.34
CA GLN A 86 11.77 19.48 0.70
C GLN A 86 13.20 19.60 0.17
N PHE A 87 13.50 19.27 -1.10
CA PHE A 87 14.87 19.10 -1.58
C PHE A 87 15.14 19.88 -2.87
N PRO A 88 15.29 21.22 -2.81
CA PRO A 88 15.48 22.06 -3.99
C PRO A 88 16.79 21.76 -4.74
N GLU A 89 17.81 21.24 -4.07
CA GLU A 89 19.08 20.77 -4.65
C GLU A 89 18.95 19.56 -5.61
N VAL A 90 17.85 18.81 -5.52
CA VAL A 90 17.55 17.67 -6.42
C VAL A 90 16.16 17.85 -7.03
N PRO A 91 15.97 18.86 -7.89
CA PRO A 91 14.65 19.32 -8.32
C PRO A 91 13.81 18.23 -9.02
N ASP A 92 14.47 17.32 -9.75
CA ASP A 92 13.82 16.20 -10.46
C ASP A 92 13.37 15.06 -9.53
N PHE A 93 13.75 15.11 -8.25
CA PHE A 93 13.35 14.12 -7.25
C PHE A 93 12.05 14.53 -6.57
N HIS A 94 10.93 14.01 -7.07
CA HIS A 94 9.60 14.26 -6.49
C HIS A 94 9.39 13.42 -5.23
N ASN A 95 9.83 13.92 -4.07
CA ASN A 95 9.77 13.19 -2.80
C ASN A 95 8.38 13.10 -2.15
N GLY A 96 7.38 13.83 -2.65
CA GLY A 96 5.98 13.66 -2.28
C GLY A 96 5.17 13.01 -3.41
N ALA A 97 4.31 12.06 -3.08
CA ALA A 97 3.35 11.51 -4.03
C ALA A 97 2.03 11.07 -3.37
N GLN A 98 0.93 11.37 -4.05
CA GLN A 98 -0.42 11.02 -3.65
C GLN A 98 -1.23 10.59 -4.87
N PHE A 99 -2.22 9.71 -4.67
CA PHE A 99 -3.10 9.29 -5.75
C PHE A 99 -4.50 8.89 -5.27
N LEU A 100 -5.44 8.96 -6.20
CA LEU A 100 -6.79 8.39 -6.11
C LEU A 100 -6.94 7.30 -7.16
N ALA A 101 -7.41 6.13 -6.77
CA ALA A 101 -7.68 5.02 -7.66
C ALA A 101 -9.04 4.36 -7.35
N VAL A 102 -9.44 3.43 -8.20
CA VAL A 102 -10.73 2.72 -8.12
C VAL A 102 -10.46 1.22 -8.16
N LEU A 103 -11.05 0.44 -7.26
CA LEU A 103 -11.03 -1.03 -7.27
C LEU A 103 -12.08 -1.58 -8.24
N ALA A 104 -11.97 -2.88 -8.57
CA ALA A 104 -12.88 -3.56 -9.50
C ALA A 104 -14.36 -3.49 -9.13
N ASN A 105 -14.69 -3.34 -7.84
CA ASN A 105 -16.07 -3.17 -7.38
C ASN A 105 -16.54 -1.70 -7.34
N GLY A 106 -15.71 -0.75 -7.79
CA GLY A 106 -16.01 0.69 -7.76
C GLY A 106 -15.58 1.41 -6.47
N ALA A 107 -15.05 0.69 -5.46
CA ALA A 107 -14.56 1.32 -4.24
C ALA A 107 -13.39 2.27 -4.49
N GLY A 108 -13.37 3.40 -3.77
CA GLY A 108 -12.30 4.39 -3.89
C GLY A 108 -11.06 4.02 -3.08
N VAL A 109 -9.88 4.34 -3.60
CA VAL A 109 -8.59 4.19 -2.91
C VAL A 109 -7.90 5.54 -2.82
N THR A 110 -7.47 5.94 -1.62
CA THR A 110 -6.55 7.06 -1.40
C THR A 110 -5.19 6.54 -0.94
N GLY A 111 -4.11 6.95 -1.63
CA GLY A 111 -2.74 6.59 -1.27
C GLY A 111 -1.88 7.82 -1.05
N ASP A 112 -1.14 7.85 0.06
CA ASP A 112 -0.04 8.80 0.30
C ASP A 112 1.27 8.03 0.48
N VAL A 113 2.20 8.21 -0.46
CA VAL A 113 3.54 7.64 -0.38
C VAL A 113 4.54 8.77 -0.58
N SER A 114 5.23 9.13 0.49
CA SER A 114 6.12 10.29 0.51
C SER A 114 7.37 10.00 1.32
N TYR A 115 8.47 10.67 1.01
CA TYR A 115 9.67 10.64 1.85
C TYR A 115 9.67 11.70 2.95
N PHE A 116 8.48 12.06 3.47
CA PHE A 116 8.33 13.12 4.47
C PHE A 116 8.42 12.63 5.92
N ALA A 117 8.52 11.32 6.16
CA ALA A 117 8.67 10.84 7.54
C ALA A 117 10.03 11.24 8.11
N CYS A 118 10.05 11.71 9.35
CA CYS A 118 11.30 11.96 10.08
C CYS A 118 11.97 10.67 10.57
N HIS A 119 11.20 9.60 10.82
CA HIS A 119 11.70 8.27 11.14
C HIS A 119 10.63 7.20 10.88
N PHE A 120 11.03 5.93 10.87
CA PHE A 120 10.13 4.79 10.63
C PHE A 120 9.12 4.51 11.75
N GLY A 121 9.26 5.14 12.92
CA GLY A 121 8.46 4.85 14.12
C GLY A 121 7.12 5.59 14.19
N LEU A 122 6.78 6.37 13.16
CA LEU A 122 5.53 7.11 13.11
C LEU A 122 4.33 6.15 12.99
N PRO A 123 3.18 6.44 13.66
CA PRO A 123 1.96 5.64 13.51
C PRO A 123 1.43 5.56 12.08
N GLY A 124 1.75 6.55 11.24
CA GLY A 124 1.39 6.58 9.83
C GLY A 124 2.25 5.68 8.94
N TYR A 125 3.32 5.06 9.45
CA TYR A 125 4.15 4.13 8.67
C TYR A 125 3.35 2.88 8.31
N TRP A 126 2.99 2.74 7.03
CA TRP A 126 2.17 1.66 6.50
C TRP A 126 0.88 1.48 7.32
N ARG A 127 0.06 2.54 7.39
CA ARG A 127 -1.27 2.48 7.99
C ARG A 127 -2.33 2.30 6.91
N PHE A 128 -3.28 1.40 7.15
CA PHE A 128 -4.35 1.06 6.25
C PHE A 128 -5.68 1.17 6.98
N SER A 129 -6.62 1.91 6.41
CA SER A 129 -7.99 2.05 6.90
C SER A 129 -8.94 1.56 5.81
N VAL A 130 -9.80 0.59 6.11
CA VAL A 130 -10.72 -0.03 5.17
C VAL A 130 -12.14 0.16 5.67
N TRP A 131 -12.97 0.78 4.84
CA TRP A 131 -14.37 1.07 5.12
C TRP A 131 -15.25 0.15 4.28
N GLY A 132 -16.21 -0.51 4.92
CA GLY A 132 -17.22 -1.30 4.23
C GLY A 132 -18.64 -0.93 4.65
N THR A 133 -19.62 -1.54 4.00
CA THR A 133 -21.05 -1.24 4.19
C THR A 133 -21.58 -1.58 5.59
N ALA A 134 -20.87 -2.44 6.34
CA ALA A 134 -21.24 -2.88 7.67
C ALA A 134 -20.15 -2.67 8.72
N GLY A 135 -19.10 -1.90 8.42
CA GLY A 135 -18.05 -1.65 9.40
C GLY A 135 -16.81 -0.99 8.83
N TRP A 136 -15.77 -1.02 9.65
CA TRP A 136 -14.48 -0.43 9.37
C TRP A 136 -13.39 -1.24 10.08
N LEU A 137 -12.21 -1.32 9.47
CA LEU A 137 -11.02 -1.78 10.16
C LEU A 137 -9.83 -0.87 9.88
N GLU A 138 -8.88 -0.85 10.80
CA GLU A 138 -7.59 -0.18 10.62
C GLU A 138 -6.46 -0.97 11.26
N PHE A 139 -5.32 -0.96 10.60
CA PHE A 139 -4.10 -1.53 11.14
C PHE A 139 -2.86 -0.82 10.60
N ASN A 140 -1.73 -1.04 11.27
CA ASN A 140 -0.42 -0.65 10.80
C ASN A 140 0.60 -1.74 11.18
N PHE A 141 1.90 -1.51 10.97
CA PHE A 141 2.96 -2.48 11.28
C PHE A 141 3.77 -2.12 12.54
N LYS A 142 3.31 -1.15 13.32
CA LYS A 142 3.91 -0.70 14.58
C LYS A 142 3.12 -1.13 15.82
N THR A 143 1.81 -1.28 15.66
CA THR A 143 0.90 -1.74 16.69
C THR A 143 0.44 -3.14 16.32
N PRO A 144 0.57 -4.14 17.20
CA PRO A 144 0.04 -5.47 16.93
C PRO A 144 -1.49 -5.42 16.85
N GLY A 145 -2.05 -6.17 15.91
CA GLY A 145 -3.49 -6.35 15.77
C GLY A 145 -4.16 -5.43 14.75
N VAL A 146 -5.48 -5.58 14.69
CA VAL A 146 -6.38 -4.84 13.79
C VAL A 146 -7.51 -4.27 14.64
N GLN A 147 -7.71 -2.95 14.55
CA GLN A 147 -8.90 -2.32 15.12
C GLN A 147 -10.09 -2.61 14.22
N LEU A 148 -11.23 -2.98 14.81
CA LEU A 148 -12.43 -3.36 14.10
C LEU A 148 -13.65 -2.67 14.73
N ALA A 149 -14.38 -1.92 13.92
CA ALA A 149 -15.71 -1.43 14.25
C ALA A 149 -16.72 -2.13 13.33
N VAL A 150 -17.77 -2.68 13.91
CA VAL A 150 -18.88 -3.29 13.16
C VAL A 150 -20.16 -2.52 13.42
N LYS A 151 -21.03 -2.45 12.41
CA LYS A 151 -22.34 -1.83 12.52
C LYS A 151 -23.10 -2.41 13.71
N ASP A 152 -23.82 -1.55 14.42
CA ASP A 152 -24.62 -1.90 15.60
C ASP A 152 -23.82 -2.33 16.85
N SER A 153 -22.48 -2.24 16.82
CA SER A 153 -21.62 -2.34 18.01
C SER A 153 -21.12 -0.96 18.45
N PRO A 154 -21.27 -0.57 19.73
CA PRO A 154 -20.67 0.66 20.26
C PRO A 154 -19.18 0.53 20.57
N VAL A 155 -18.58 -0.67 20.39
CA VAL A 155 -17.20 -0.97 20.79
C VAL A 155 -16.32 -1.16 19.55
N ILE A 156 -15.17 -0.48 19.55
CA ILE A 156 -14.05 -0.81 18.66
C ILE A 156 -13.28 -1.95 19.31
N SER A 157 -13.26 -3.09 18.65
CA SER A 157 -12.56 -4.29 19.12
C SER A 157 -11.14 -4.31 18.60
N GLU A 158 -10.21 -4.87 19.39
CA GLU A 158 -8.86 -5.18 18.94
C GLU A 158 -8.80 -6.68 18.61
N VAL A 159 -8.47 -6.99 17.36
CA VAL A 159 -8.27 -8.36 16.88
C VAL A 159 -6.79 -8.64 16.86
N PHE A 160 -6.35 -9.69 17.56
CA PHE A 160 -4.95 -10.07 17.61
C PHE A 160 -4.38 -10.39 16.22
N PRO A 161 -3.06 -10.17 16.01
CA PRO A 161 -2.40 -10.62 14.81
C PRO A 161 -2.62 -12.12 14.58
N ALA A 162 -2.89 -12.52 13.33
CA ALA A 162 -2.89 -13.92 12.95
C ALA A 162 -1.46 -14.46 12.85
N ALA A 163 -1.32 -15.77 12.67
CA ALA A 163 -0.03 -16.35 12.33
C ALA A 163 0.46 -15.76 10.98
N PRO A 164 1.73 -15.33 10.89
CA PRO A 164 2.26 -14.83 9.63
C PRO A 164 2.29 -15.94 8.57
N LEU A 165 2.07 -15.57 7.32
CA LEU A 165 2.21 -16.50 6.20
C LEU A 165 3.69 -16.81 5.93
N LYS A 166 3.92 -17.87 5.14
CA LYS A 166 5.26 -18.20 4.67
C LYS A 166 5.89 -16.99 3.96
N GLY A 167 7.15 -16.70 4.26
CA GLY A 167 7.85 -15.57 3.68
C GLY A 167 8.09 -15.72 2.17
N TYR A 168 8.35 -14.59 1.49
CA TYR A 168 8.55 -14.52 0.04
C TYR A 168 9.59 -15.51 -0.49
N TRP A 169 10.67 -15.78 0.25
CA TRP A 169 11.71 -16.71 -0.19
C TRP A 169 11.17 -18.13 -0.38
N ARG A 170 10.27 -18.56 0.51
CA ARG A 170 9.64 -19.87 0.36
C ARG A 170 8.63 -19.90 -0.76
N ALA A 171 7.83 -18.83 -0.92
CA ALA A 171 6.90 -18.69 -2.04
C ALA A 171 7.63 -18.77 -3.39
N PHE A 172 8.76 -18.07 -3.52
CA PHE A 172 9.64 -18.13 -4.69
C PHE A 172 10.17 -19.54 -4.98
N LEU A 173 10.69 -20.25 -3.97
CA LEU A 173 11.16 -21.62 -4.13
C LEU A 173 10.04 -22.60 -4.50
N ASP A 174 8.85 -22.42 -3.94
CA ASP A 174 7.69 -23.24 -4.28
C ASP A 174 7.23 -22.99 -5.73
N GLU A 175 7.27 -21.75 -6.21
CA GLU A 175 6.95 -21.39 -7.60
C GLU A 175 7.93 -22.01 -8.60
N ILE A 176 9.25 -21.92 -8.35
CA ILE A 176 10.27 -22.63 -9.17
C ILE A 176 9.98 -24.13 -9.24
N ALA A 177 9.49 -24.69 -8.14
CA ALA A 177 9.17 -26.11 -8.04
C ALA A 177 7.76 -26.47 -8.59
N GLY A 178 7.10 -25.56 -9.30
CA GLY A 178 5.79 -25.78 -9.92
C GLY A 178 4.61 -25.79 -8.94
N ARG A 179 4.77 -25.19 -7.76
CA ARG A 179 3.75 -25.06 -6.71
C ARG A 179 3.56 -23.59 -6.33
N PRO A 180 3.04 -22.74 -7.22
CA PRO A 180 2.91 -21.31 -6.96
C PRO A 180 2.11 -21.05 -5.69
N ASP A 181 2.50 -20.03 -4.93
CA ASP A 181 1.70 -19.56 -3.81
C ASP A 181 0.42 -18.88 -4.34
N PRO A 182 -0.74 -19.10 -3.71
CA PRO A 182 -2.00 -18.53 -4.20
C PRO A 182 -2.06 -16.99 -4.16
N TYR A 183 -1.18 -16.35 -3.38
CA TYR A 183 -1.13 -14.90 -3.22
C TYR A 183 0.14 -14.30 -3.84
N PHE A 184 1.26 -15.02 -3.79
CA PHE A 184 2.54 -14.54 -4.30
C PHE A 184 3.09 -15.41 -5.44
N HIS A 185 2.90 -14.92 -6.66
CA HIS A 185 3.30 -15.60 -7.90
C HIS A 185 3.63 -14.57 -8.98
N THR A 186 4.31 -15.00 -10.04
CA THR A 186 4.84 -14.13 -11.09
C THR A 186 3.78 -13.22 -11.70
N GLU A 187 2.59 -13.73 -12.03
CA GLU A 187 1.51 -12.95 -12.64
C GLU A 187 1.10 -11.77 -11.74
N HIS A 188 0.89 -12.03 -10.44
CA HIS A 188 0.55 -11.00 -9.46
C HIS A 188 1.65 -9.96 -9.30
N VAL A 189 2.92 -10.38 -9.24
CA VAL A 189 4.05 -9.44 -9.14
C VAL A 189 4.10 -8.51 -10.35
N LEU A 190 3.91 -9.04 -11.56
CA LEU A 190 3.87 -8.25 -12.78
C LEU A 190 2.69 -7.28 -12.81
N GLU A 191 1.50 -7.73 -12.36
CA GLU A 191 0.32 -6.88 -12.26
C GLU A 191 0.54 -5.69 -11.29
N VAL A 192 1.09 -5.95 -10.10
CA VAL A 192 1.40 -4.89 -9.12
C VAL A 192 2.43 -3.91 -9.68
N SER A 193 3.48 -4.41 -10.35
CA SER A 193 4.48 -3.58 -11.01
C SER A 193 3.87 -2.72 -12.11
N GLU A 194 3.00 -3.28 -12.95
CA GLU A 194 2.31 -2.54 -13.99
C GLU A 194 1.41 -1.44 -13.40
N TRP A 195 0.66 -1.72 -12.35
CA TRP A 195 -0.17 -0.72 -11.68
C TRP A 195 0.65 0.43 -11.10
N SER A 196 1.79 0.12 -10.52
CA SER A 196 2.70 1.12 -9.94
C SER A 196 3.25 2.06 -11.02
N LEU A 197 3.65 1.51 -12.17
CA LEU A 197 4.11 2.28 -13.32
C LEU A 197 2.98 3.12 -13.95
N ARG A 198 1.79 2.54 -14.12
CA ARG A 198 0.61 3.25 -14.63
C ARG A 198 0.25 4.45 -13.75
N LEU A 199 0.18 4.25 -12.43
CA LEU A 199 -0.07 5.34 -11.48
C LEU A 199 1.03 6.40 -11.54
N GLN A 200 2.30 5.99 -11.57
CA GLN A 200 3.43 6.92 -11.66
C GLN A 200 3.43 7.76 -12.95
N SER A 201 2.96 7.18 -14.06
CA SER A 201 2.82 7.85 -15.36
C SER A 201 1.53 8.65 -15.51
N GLY A 202 0.62 8.57 -14.53
CA GLY A 202 -0.68 9.23 -14.58
C GLY A 202 -0.53 10.76 -14.68
N PRO A 203 -1.49 11.46 -15.32
CA PRO A 203 -1.40 12.89 -15.51
C PRO A 203 -1.43 13.62 -14.15
N ASP A 204 -0.27 14.09 -13.74
CA ASP A 204 -0.12 15.02 -12.63
C ASP A 204 -0.64 16.39 -13.09
N ARG A 205 -1.88 16.71 -12.72
CA ARG A 205 -2.46 18.01 -13.05
C ARG A 205 -2.00 18.98 -11.96
N PRO A 206 -1.09 19.93 -12.25
CA PRO A 206 -0.78 20.97 -11.28
C PRO A 206 -2.08 21.70 -10.93
N ALA A 207 -2.24 22.04 -9.65
CA ALA A 207 -3.31 22.95 -9.23
C ALA A 207 -3.18 24.21 -10.10
N GLY A 208 -4.26 24.56 -10.81
CA GLY A 208 -4.25 25.66 -11.79
C GLY A 208 -3.66 26.94 -11.20
N ASN A 209 -2.82 27.61 -12.00
CA ASN A 209 -2.42 28.99 -11.76
C ASN A 209 -3.64 29.92 -11.71
#